data_AF-A0A7J4Q303-F1
#
_entry.id   AF-A0A7J4Q303-F1
#
_cell.length_a   1.000
_cell.length_b   1.000
_cell.length_c   1.000
_cell.angle_alpha   90.00
_cell.angle_beta   90.00
_cell.angle_gamma   90.00
#
_symmetry.space_group_name_H-M   'P 1'
#
loop_
_entity.id
_entity.type
_entity.pdbx_description
1 polymer ?
#
loop_
_entity_poly.entity_id
_entity_poly.type
_entity_poly.pdbx_seq_one_letter_code
_entity_poly.pdbx_strand_id
1 'polypeptide(L)'
;MNIHEYQGKMLLRAAGVPVLEGVHCTTVEQALNAYDSLGSKVVAVKSQIHAGGRGKGTVMNPSSRATVMEGGVKIAFSKEEVNTYATNILGNLLVTIQTGDEGKIVSNLYVEAGCDIAHEYYLALLVDRDNKSVLIMASTEGGMDIEEVAEHTPELIHKVVVDANVGLLGFQKRDLGMALGLKGGALKSFGKLLSSMYTMFCAEDCAMVEINPLVRTGADEMVALDAKISFDENAEFRHKNWDDLRDLSEEEDTEIRAKETGLSYVKLDGNIGCLVNGAGLAMATMDVIKLYGGEPANFLDVGGGADEEQVKTAFSIILEDPNVKGILVNIFGGIMRCDIIARGVIAATEALSLQVPLVVRLAGTNVDEGKAILAASTLNIHPADDLAEGAQKIVALIGGEE
;
A
#
# COMPACT_ATOMS: atom_id res chain seq x y z
N MET A 1 2.95 1.28 6.63
CA MET A 1 3.93 2.02 5.82
C MET A 1 4.77 1.03 5.03
N ASN A 2 4.87 1.20 3.71
CA ASN A 2 5.77 0.38 2.88
C ASN A 2 7.12 1.10 2.70
N ILE A 3 8.16 0.33 2.38
CA ILE A 3 9.48 0.86 2.01
C ILE A 3 9.98 0.22 0.72
N HIS A 4 10.94 0.90 0.07
CA HIS A 4 11.58 0.38 -1.12
C HIS A 4 12.47 -0.84 -0.83
N GLU A 5 12.70 -1.66 -1.86
CA GLU A 5 13.56 -2.86 -1.77
C GLU A 5 14.96 -2.50 -1.25
N TYR A 6 15.57 -1.41 -1.71
CA TYR A 6 16.91 -1.02 -1.25
C TYR A 6 16.95 -0.71 0.25
N GLN A 7 15.90 -0.07 0.80
CA GLN A 7 15.76 0.21 2.23
C GLN A 7 15.52 -1.09 2.99
N GLY A 8 14.66 -1.96 2.48
CA GLY A 8 14.43 -3.29 3.05
C GLY A 8 15.72 -4.12 3.13
N LYS A 9 16.54 -4.08 2.08
CA LYS A 9 17.86 -4.72 2.06
C LYS A 9 18.86 -4.11 3.03
N MET A 10 18.81 -2.81 3.26
CA MET A 10 19.61 -2.18 4.33
C MET A 10 19.23 -2.74 5.71
N LEU A 11 17.94 -2.85 6.01
CA LEU A 11 17.45 -3.42 7.28
C LEU A 11 17.81 -4.91 7.42
N LEU A 12 17.61 -5.69 6.35
CA LEU A 12 17.99 -7.11 6.31
C LEU A 12 19.50 -7.28 6.56
N ARG A 13 20.34 -6.49 5.88
CA ARG A 13 21.80 -6.52 6.07
C ARG A 13 22.17 -6.17 7.52
N ALA A 14 21.55 -5.13 8.10
CA ALA A 14 21.78 -4.72 9.48
C ALA A 14 21.37 -5.82 10.49
N ALA A 15 20.31 -6.59 10.19
CA ALA A 15 19.88 -7.75 10.96
C ALA A 15 20.76 -9.02 10.76
N GLY A 16 21.73 -8.97 9.86
CA GLY A 16 22.60 -10.10 9.52
C GLY A 16 21.98 -11.10 8.54
N VAL A 17 20.95 -10.70 7.79
CA VAL A 17 20.41 -11.48 6.67
C VAL A 17 21.30 -11.25 5.44
N PRO A 18 21.82 -12.32 4.80
CA PRO A 18 22.57 -12.18 3.56
C PRO A 18 21.73 -11.58 2.44
N VAL A 19 22.22 -10.47 1.88
CA VAL A 19 21.72 -9.79 0.69
C VAL A 19 22.91 -9.52 -0.23
N LEU A 20 22.67 -9.26 -1.51
CA LEU A 20 23.75 -8.89 -2.42
C LEU A 20 24.16 -7.43 -2.22
N GLU A 21 25.36 -7.09 -2.70
CA GLU A 21 25.81 -5.70 -2.72
C GLU A 21 25.06 -4.94 -3.80
N GLY A 22 24.59 -3.74 -3.47
CA GLY A 22 23.83 -2.92 -4.39
C GLY A 22 23.75 -1.48 -3.94
N VAL A 23 23.50 -0.60 -4.90
CA VAL A 23 23.60 0.86 -4.75
C VAL A 23 22.28 1.48 -5.21
N HIS A 24 21.71 2.32 -4.35
CA HIS A 24 20.57 3.17 -4.68
C HIS A 24 21.01 4.34 -5.57
N CYS A 25 20.22 4.64 -6.59
CA CYS A 25 20.51 5.63 -7.61
C CYS A 25 19.25 6.43 -7.96
N THR A 26 19.39 7.74 -8.11
CA THR A 26 18.33 8.63 -8.62
C THR A 26 18.67 9.24 -9.98
N THR A 27 19.88 8.97 -10.49
CA THR A 27 20.31 9.40 -11.83
C THR A 27 20.97 8.26 -12.61
N VAL A 28 20.96 8.37 -13.95
CA VAL A 28 21.66 7.43 -14.83
C VAL A 28 23.16 7.41 -14.53
N GLU A 29 23.78 8.56 -14.27
CA GLU A 29 25.20 8.65 -13.92
C GLU A 29 25.53 7.86 -12.63
N GLN A 30 24.69 7.96 -11.61
CA GLN A 30 24.84 7.16 -10.39
C GLN A 30 24.74 5.66 -10.66
N ALA A 31 23.81 5.23 -11.53
CA ALA A 31 23.68 3.83 -11.93
C ALA A 31 24.94 3.31 -12.66
N LEU A 32 25.55 4.15 -13.51
CA LEU A 32 26.81 3.83 -14.18
C LEU A 32 27.99 3.73 -13.23
N ASN A 33 28.07 4.63 -12.26
CA ASN A 33 29.10 4.58 -11.21
C ASN A 33 28.90 3.38 -10.27
N ALA A 34 27.65 2.98 -10.01
CA ALA A 34 27.30 1.78 -9.26
C ALA A 34 27.78 0.51 -9.96
N TYR A 35 27.60 0.40 -11.28
CA TYR A 35 28.13 -0.71 -12.06
C TYR A 35 29.66 -0.86 -11.90
N ASP A 36 30.38 0.26 -12.00
CA ASP A 36 31.84 0.27 -11.86
C ASP A 36 32.28 -0.11 -10.42
N SER A 37 31.57 0.39 -9.40
CA SER A 37 31.93 0.16 -7.99
C SER A 37 31.61 -1.24 -7.50
N LEU A 38 30.54 -1.86 -7.99
CA LEU A 38 30.16 -3.23 -7.64
C LEU A 38 31.18 -4.26 -8.16
N GLY A 39 31.94 -3.94 -9.21
CA GLY A 39 32.96 -4.82 -9.77
C GLY A 39 32.42 -6.17 -10.26
N SER A 40 31.10 -6.27 -10.46
CA SER A 40 30.43 -7.50 -10.90
C SER A 40 30.35 -7.55 -12.42
N LYS A 41 30.45 -8.77 -12.98
CA LYS A 41 30.25 -9.00 -14.42
C LYS A 41 28.79 -8.93 -14.85
N VAL A 42 27.87 -9.09 -13.89
CA VAL A 42 26.43 -9.10 -14.10
C VAL A 42 25.80 -8.28 -12.98
N VAL A 43 24.91 -7.36 -13.34
CA VAL A 43 24.12 -6.60 -12.37
C VAL A 43 22.64 -6.65 -12.72
N ALA A 44 21.79 -6.52 -11.72
CA ALA A 44 20.37 -6.22 -11.90
C ALA A 44 20.15 -4.71 -11.78
N VAL A 45 19.45 -4.12 -12.74
CA VAL A 45 18.92 -2.75 -12.70
C VAL A 45 17.43 -2.86 -12.36
N LYS A 46 17.05 -2.41 -11.16
CA LYS A 46 15.72 -2.59 -10.60
C LYS A 46 15.06 -1.24 -10.35
N SER A 47 13.88 -1.03 -10.94
CA SER A 47 12.95 0.02 -10.53
C SER A 47 12.63 -0.11 -9.04
N GLN A 48 12.54 1.03 -8.35
CA GLN A 48 12.13 1.09 -6.95
C GLN A 48 10.79 1.83 -6.90
N ILE A 49 9.74 1.04 -6.74
CA ILE A 49 8.37 1.46 -6.45
C ILE A 49 7.85 0.49 -5.38
N HIS A 50 6.85 0.88 -4.59
CA HIS A 50 6.31 0.04 -3.53
C HIS A 50 5.47 -1.14 -4.04
N ALA A 51 4.96 -1.03 -5.28
CA ALA A 51 4.20 -2.10 -5.92
C ALA A 51 5.08 -3.27 -6.39
N GLY A 52 4.55 -4.49 -6.24
CA GLY A 52 5.16 -5.73 -6.72
C GLY A 52 5.00 -5.95 -8.23
N GLY A 53 5.44 -7.10 -8.73
CA GLY A 53 5.27 -7.45 -10.15
C GLY A 53 6.16 -6.67 -11.13
N ARG A 54 7.13 -5.90 -10.63
CA ARG A 54 8.04 -5.03 -11.40
C ARG A 54 8.69 -5.74 -12.58
N GLY A 55 9.13 -7.00 -12.41
CA GLY A 55 9.78 -7.78 -13.47
C GLY A 55 8.89 -8.07 -14.68
N LYS A 56 7.57 -8.23 -14.45
CA LYS A 56 6.56 -8.49 -15.49
C LYS A 56 5.80 -7.23 -15.93
N GLY A 57 6.05 -6.08 -15.31
CA GLY A 57 5.39 -4.82 -15.65
C GLY A 57 5.85 -4.24 -16.99
N THR A 58 5.25 -3.14 -17.42
CA THR A 58 5.61 -2.43 -18.65
C THR A 58 6.00 -0.99 -18.33
N VAL A 59 7.17 -0.57 -18.81
CA VAL A 59 7.65 0.81 -18.68
C VAL A 59 7.11 1.63 -19.85
N MET A 60 6.42 2.72 -19.54
CA MET A 60 5.73 3.58 -20.50
C MET A 60 6.16 5.04 -20.34
N ASN A 61 6.10 5.80 -21.43
CA ASN A 61 6.30 7.23 -21.36
C ASN A 61 5.11 7.88 -20.62
N PRO A 62 5.34 8.76 -19.64
CA PRO A 62 4.28 9.31 -18.80
C PRO A 62 3.29 10.19 -19.59
N SER A 63 3.76 10.86 -20.65
CA SER A 63 2.93 11.77 -21.44
C SER A 63 2.22 11.07 -22.59
N SER A 64 2.94 10.26 -23.37
CA SER A 64 2.37 9.61 -24.56
C SER A 64 1.75 8.24 -24.30
N ARG A 65 1.98 7.66 -23.11
CA ARG A 65 1.63 6.27 -22.75
C ARG A 65 2.22 5.21 -23.70
N ALA A 66 3.18 5.58 -24.54
CA ALA A 66 3.85 4.63 -25.42
C ALA A 66 4.79 3.73 -24.62
N THR A 67 4.78 2.43 -24.91
CA THR A 67 5.73 1.47 -24.33
C THR A 67 7.17 1.87 -24.66
N VAL A 68 7.98 2.02 -23.62
CA VAL A 68 9.42 2.28 -23.69
C VAL A 68 10.19 0.97 -23.61
N MET A 69 9.80 0.08 -22.69
CA MET A 69 10.48 -1.18 -22.42
C MET A 69 9.58 -2.13 -21.62
N GLU A 70 9.62 -3.42 -21.90
CA GLU A 70 8.99 -4.42 -21.02
C GLU A 70 9.85 -4.67 -19.80
N GLY A 71 9.26 -4.81 -18.62
CA GLY A 71 9.89 -5.15 -17.35
C GLY A 71 10.66 -4.00 -16.69
N GLY A 72 10.34 -3.73 -15.42
CA GLY A 72 11.05 -2.80 -14.54
C GLY A 72 12.25 -3.42 -13.81
N VAL A 73 12.60 -4.68 -14.08
CA VAL A 73 13.80 -5.35 -13.58
C VAL A 73 14.57 -5.93 -14.76
N LYS A 74 15.85 -5.54 -14.90
CA LYS A 74 16.69 -5.93 -16.04
C LYS A 74 18.04 -6.45 -15.60
N ILE A 75 18.52 -7.51 -16.24
CA ILE A 75 19.86 -8.03 -16.03
C ILE A 75 20.77 -7.42 -17.09
N ALA A 76 21.84 -6.75 -16.65
CA ALA A 76 22.83 -6.12 -17.49
C ALA A 76 24.19 -6.82 -17.36
N PHE A 77 24.87 -6.98 -18.48
CA PHE A 77 26.20 -7.59 -18.64
C PHE A 77 27.28 -6.57 -19.01
N SER A 78 26.89 -5.31 -19.19
CA SER A 78 27.80 -4.21 -19.55
C SER A 78 27.31 -2.87 -19.00
N LYS A 79 28.23 -1.91 -18.95
CA LYS A 79 27.92 -0.53 -18.55
C LYS A 79 26.95 0.14 -19.54
N GLU A 80 27.05 -0.20 -20.82
CA GLU A 80 26.16 0.28 -21.87
C GLU A 80 24.73 -0.21 -21.67
N GLU A 81 24.54 -1.47 -21.28
CA GLU A 81 23.21 -2.00 -20.94
C GLU A 81 22.63 -1.33 -19.70
N VAL A 82 23.45 -1.09 -18.67
CA VAL A 82 23.02 -0.30 -17.50
C VAL A 82 22.57 1.10 -17.92
N ASN A 83 23.30 1.77 -18.81
CA ASN A 83 22.92 3.08 -19.34
C ASN A 83 21.54 3.02 -20.02
N THR A 84 21.33 2.05 -20.91
CA THR A 84 20.07 1.87 -21.62
C THR A 84 18.91 1.61 -20.66
N TYR A 85 19.05 0.64 -19.74
CA TYR A 85 17.98 0.30 -18.81
C TYR A 85 17.68 1.43 -17.84
N ALA A 86 18.70 2.09 -17.28
CA ALA A 86 18.50 3.20 -16.37
C ALA A 86 17.82 4.40 -17.03
N THR A 87 18.20 4.72 -18.28
CA THR A 87 17.56 5.80 -19.07
C THR A 87 16.11 5.48 -19.38
N ASN A 88 15.81 4.21 -19.68
CA ASN A 88 14.45 3.79 -20.00
C ASN A 88 13.55 3.73 -18.76
N ILE A 89 14.10 3.40 -17.58
CA ILE A 89 13.31 3.25 -16.36
C ILE A 89 13.11 4.60 -15.65
N LEU A 90 14.18 5.36 -15.39
CA LEU A 90 14.09 6.59 -14.60
C LEU A 90 13.22 7.65 -15.28
N GLY A 91 12.30 8.23 -14.51
CA GLY A 91 11.38 9.27 -14.97
C GLY A 91 10.25 8.77 -15.89
N ASN A 92 10.21 7.47 -16.19
CA ASN A 92 9.09 6.85 -16.89
C ASN A 92 8.13 6.17 -15.92
N LEU A 93 6.95 5.85 -16.42
CA LEU A 93 5.89 5.19 -15.68
C LEU A 93 6.07 3.68 -15.74
N LEU A 94 6.07 3.00 -14.59
CA LEU A 94 6.01 1.54 -14.52
C LEU A 94 4.58 1.10 -14.19
N VAL A 95 3.97 0.41 -15.13
CA VAL A 95 2.65 -0.23 -14.97
C VAL A 95 2.87 -1.68 -14.57
N THR A 96 2.28 -2.10 -13.47
CA THR A 96 2.28 -3.48 -12.96
C THR A 96 0.85 -3.91 -12.69
N ILE A 97 0.64 -5.20 -12.43
CA ILE A 97 -0.66 -5.71 -11.98
C ILE A 97 -1.13 -5.06 -10.67
N GLN A 98 -0.20 -4.59 -9.82
CA GLN A 98 -0.51 -3.98 -8.52
C GLN A 98 -0.70 -2.46 -8.57
N THR A 99 -0.23 -1.78 -9.63
CA THR A 99 -0.45 -0.33 -9.81
C THR A 99 -1.70 0.00 -10.62
N GLY A 100 -2.26 -0.98 -11.34
CA GLY A 100 -3.25 -0.73 -12.38
C GLY A 100 -2.70 0.14 -13.51
N ASP A 101 -3.60 0.62 -14.37
CA ASP A 101 -3.28 1.42 -15.57
C ASP A 101 -2.65 2.78 -15.24
N GLU A 102 -2.87 3.30 -14.03
CA GLU A 102 -2.27 4.57 -13.61
C GLU A 102 -0.75 4.47 -13.52
N GLY A 103 -0.21 3.32 -13.11
CA GLY A 103 1.22 3.06 -12.98
C GLY A 103 1.88 3.91 -11.88
N LYS A 104 3.21 3.80 -11.76
CA LYS A 104 3.99 4.65 -10.86
C LYS A 104 5.23 5.22 -11.54
N ILE A 105 5.49 6.51 -11.37
CA ILE A 105 6.71 7.14 -11.92
C ILE A 105 7.91 6.63 -11.14
N VAL A 106 8.89 6.07 -11.86
CA VAL A 106 10.09 5.54 -11.23
C VAL A 106 11.11 6.67 -11.04
N SER A 107 11.22 7.17 -9.81
CA SER A 107 12.22 8.18 -9.39
C SER A 107 13.49 7.55 -8.81
N ASN A 108 13.42 6.28 -8.42
CA ASN A 108 14.46 5.56 -7.71
C ASN A 108 14.85 4.28 -8.47
N LEU A 109 16.14 4.00 -8.53
CA LEU A 109 16.73 2.77 -9.06
C LEU A 109 17.59 2.09 -8.00
N TYR A 110 17.68 0.76 -8.11
CA TYR A 110 18.65 -0.04 -7.37
C TYR A 110 19.47 -0.88 -8.35
N VAL A 111 20.78 -0.65 -8.36
CA VAL A 111 21.74 -1.44 -9.15
C VAL A 111 22.40 -2.44 -8.20
N GLU A 112 22.20 -3.72 -8.44
CA GLU A 112 22.64 -4.78 -7.53
C GLU A 112 23.53 -5.80 -8.25
N ALA A 113 24.57 -6.30 -7.59
CA ALA A 113 25.40 -7.38 -8.12
C ALA A 113 24.57 -8.65 -8.34
N GLY A 114 24.83 -9.38 -9.43
CA GLY A 114 24.23 -10.69 -9.68
C GLY A 114 24.84 -11.79 -8.80
N CYS A 115 24.12 -12.91 -8.66
CA CYS A 115 24.62 -14.13 -8.02
C CYS A 115 24.32 -15.38 -8.86
N ASP A 116 25.03 -16.47 -8.56
CA ASP A 116 24.79 -17.78 -9.19
C ASP A 116 23.58 -18.46 -8.53
N ILE A 117 22.42 -18.37 -9.17
CA ILE A 117 21.14 -18.87 -8.65
C ILE A 117 21.04 -20.38 -8.93
N ALA A 118 21.07 -21.19 -7.88
CA ALA A 118 20.87 -22.63 -7.99
C ALA A 118 19.40 -23.05 -7.79
N HIS A 119 18.64 -22.32 -6.95
CA HIS A 119 17.20 -22.51 -6.76
C HIS A 119 16.56 -21.25 -6.16
N GLU A 120 15.34 -20.92 -6.57
CA GLU A 120 14.54 -19.80 -6.03
C GLU A 120 13.42 -20.32 -5.14
N TYR A 121 13.31 -19.77 -3.94
CA TYR A 121 12.30 -20.08 -2.94
C TYR A 121 11.46 -18.83 -2.64
N TYR A 122 10.31 -19.05 -2.01
CA TYR A 122 9.52 -17.99 -1.39
C TYR A 122 9.68 -18.05 0.13
N LEU A 123 9.77 -16.89 0.79
CA LEU A 123 9.73 -16.78 2.25
C LEU A 123 9.02 -15.49 2.68
N ALA A 124 8.03 -15.60 3.56
CA ALA A 124 7.38 -14.45 4.17
C ALA A 124 7.10 -14.62 5.66
N LEU A 125 7.11 -13.51 6.39
CA LEU A 125 6.67 -13.35 7.77
C LEU A 125 5.53 -12.32 7.76
N LEU A 126 4.41 -12.64 8.41
CA LEU A 126 3.29 -11.72 8.56
C LEU A 126 2.54 -11.96 9.88
N VAL A 127 1.70 -11.02 10.29
CA VAL A 127 0.77 -11.23 11.41
C VAL A 127 -0.46 -11.98 10.91
N ASP A 128 -0.60 -13.24 11.33
CA ASP A 128 -1.79 -14.03 11.06
C ASP A 128 -2.89 -13.69 12.07
N ARG A 129 -4.00 -13.16 11.55
CA ARG A 129 -5.14 -12.71 12.36
C ARG A 129 -5.92 -13.86 12.97
N ASP A 130 -5.92 -15.03 12.35
CA ASP A 130 -6.66 -16.20 12.84
C ASP A 130 -5.94 -16.82 14.04
N ASN A 131 -4.63 -17.05 13.90
CA ASN A 131 -3.79 -17.57 14.97
C ASN A 131 -3.33 -16.48 15.96
N LYS A 132 -3.51 -15.20 15.64
CA LYS A 132 -3.13 -14.04 16.45
C LYS A 132 -1.64 -14.04 16.78
N SER A 133 -0.82 -14.41 15.80
CA SER A 133 0.62 -14.52 15.97
C SER A 133 1.37 -14.34 14.67
N VAL A 134 2.70 -14.27 14.75
CA VAL A 134 3.55 -14.26 13.57
C VAL A 134 3.48 -15.62 12.87
N LEU A 135 3.10 -15.58 11.60
CA LEU A 135 3.11 -16.71 10.69
C LEU A 135 4.29 -16.58 9.73
N ILE A 136 5.06 -17.65 9.62
CA ILE A 136 6.11 -17.81 8.62
C ILE A 136 5.56 -18.72 7.52
N MET A 137 5.63 -18.28 6.27
CA MET A 137 5.28 -19.06 5.09
C MET A 137 6.52 -19.25 4.22
N ALA A 138 6.73 -20.44 3.69
CA ALA A 138 7.78 -20.68 2.70
C ALA A 138 7.35 -21.70 1.65
N SER A 139 7.87 -21.59 0.43
CA SER A 139 7.58 -22.49 -0.68
C SER A 139 8.82 -22.73 -1.54
N THR A 140 8.87 -23.88 -2.22
CA THR A 140 9.86 -24.17 -3.27
C THR A 140 9.62 -23.38 -4.54
N GLU A 141 8.44 -22.78 -4.66
CA GLU A 141 7.98 -21.99 -5.80
C GLU A 141 8.33 -20.51 -5.63
N GLY A 142 9.63 -20.18 -5.67
CA GLY A 142 10.09 -18.78 -5.70
C GLY A 142 9.98 -18.14 -7.09
N GLY A 143 9.96 -16.81 -7.14
CA GLY A 143 9.90 -16.06 -8.40
C GLY A 143 8.51 -16.01 -9.05
N MET A 144 7.50 -16.61 -8.40
CA MET A 144 6.10 -16.63 -8.82
C MET A 144 5.22 -15.89 -7.80
N ASP A 145 3.98 -15.62 -8.19
CA ASP A 145 2.97 -15.01 -7.30
C ASP A 145 2.54 -16.06 -6.26
N ILE A 146 2.60 -15.72 -4.97
CA ILE A 146 2.35 -16.73 -3.93
C ILE A 146 0.87 -17.09 -3.84
N GLU A 147 -0.01 -16.16 -4.24
CA GLU A 147 -1.44 -16.32 -4.35
C GLU A 147 -1.79 -17.40 -5.40
N GLU A 148 -1.11 -17.39 -6.56
CA GLU A 148 -1.29 -18.43 -7.58
C GLU A 148 -0.89 -19.82 -7.05
N VAL A 149 0.21 -19.91 -6.28
CA VAL A 149 0.65 -21.15 -5.62
C VAL A 149 -0.37 -21.58 -4.56
N ALA A 150 -0.93 -20.66 -3.79
CA ALA A 150 -1.91 -20.96 -2.76
C ALA A 150 -3.23 -21.48 -3.35
N GLU A 151 -3.63 -21.00 -4.53
CA GLU A 151 -4.83 -21.45 -5.22
C GLU A 151 -4.64 -22.81 -5.92
N HIS A 152 -3.51 -23.00 -6.61
CA HIS A 152 -3.31 -24.16 -7.50
C HIS A 152 -2.53 -25.31 -6.88
N THR A 153 -1.55 -25.02 -6.02
CA THR A 153 -0.64 -25.99 -5.39
C THR A 153 -0.41 -25.68 -3.90
N PRO A 154 -1.48 -25.55 -3.08
CA PRO A 154 -1.38 -25.14 -1.67
C PRO A 154 -0.47 -26.04 -0.82
N GLU A 155 -0.28 -27.30 -1.21
CA GLU A 155 0.59 -28.26 -0.54
C GLU A 155 2.08 -27.90 -0.59
N LEU A 156 2.49 -27.03 -1.53
CA LEU A 156 3.86 -26.50 -1.63
C LEU A 156 4.12 -25.35 -0.65
N ILE A 157 3.09 -24.83 0.01
CA ILE A 157 3.21 -23.76 1.00
C ILE A 157 3.33 -24.38 2.40
N HIS A 158 4.52 -24.26 2.97
CA HIS A 158 4.80 -24.68 4.33
C HIS A 158 4.61 -23.51 5.30
N LYS A 159 3.95 -23.78 6.42
CA LYS A 159 3.55 -22.77 7.40
C LYS A 159 4.10 -23.09 8.78
N VAL A 160 4.59 -22.08 9.49
CA VAL A 160 5.01 -22.14 10.88
C VAL A 160 4.36 -21.00 11.64
N VAL A 161 3.48 -21.33 12.59
CA VAL A 161 2.95 -20.37 13.56
C VAL A 161 3.94 -20.27 14.72
N VAL A 162 4.40 -19.07 15.03
CA VAL A 162 5.32 -18.81 16.13
C VAL A 162 4.52 -18.54 17.40
N ASP A 163 4.92 -19.09 18.55
CA ASP A 163 4.32 -18.69 19.83
C ASP A 163 4.93 -17.37 20.29
N ALA A 164 4.11 -16.38 20.64
CA ALA A 164 4.59 -15.05 21.01
C ALA A 164 5.41 -15.02 22.33
N ASN A 165 5.21 -15.97 23.24
CA ASN A 165 5.93 -16.02 24.51
C ASN A 165 7.28 -16.71 24.37
N VAL A 166 7.36 -17.72 23.51
CA VAL A 166 8.57 -18.54 23.34
C VAL A 166 9.44 -18.06 22.18
N GLY A 167 8.83 -17.43 21.18
CA GLY A 167 9.50 -17.01 19.95
C GLY A 167 9.82 -18.16 19.01
N LEU A 168 10.56 -17.86 17.94
CA LEU A 168 10.90 -18.82 16.89
C LEU A 168 11.93 -19.87 17.36
N LEU A 169 11.50 -21.12 17.46
CA LEU A 169 12.30 -22.22 17.99
C LEU A 169 13.24 -22.87 16.96
N GLY A 170 14.31 -23.47 17.47
CA GLY A 170 15.32 -24.16 16.65
C GLY A 170 14.76 -25.28 15.78
N PHE A 171 13.81 -26.06 16.30
CA PHE A 171 13.20 -27.16 15.53
C PHE A 171 12.30 -26.63 14.41
N GLN A 172 11.53 -25.56 14.64
CA GLN A 172 10.66 -24.97 13.61
C GLN A 172 11.45 -24.52 12.38
N LYS A 173 12.59 -23.86 12.61
CA LYS A 173 13.51 -23.43 11.54
C LYS A 173 14.06 -24.61 10.74
N ARG A 174 14.48 -25.66 11.43
CA ARG A 174 15.05 -26.87 10.82
C ARG A 174 14.00 -27.62 10.03
N ASP A 175 12.82 -27.83 10.61
CA ASP A 175 11.76 -28.63 10.01
C ASP A 175 11.19 -27.91 8.77
N LEU A 176 11.05 -26.57 8.82
CA LEU A 176 10.70 -25.75 7.66
C LEU A 176 11.75 -25.84 6.54
N GLY A 177 13.03 -25.69 6.87
CA GLY A 177 14.10 -25.83 5.88
C GLY A 177 14.17 -27.23 5.26
N MET A 178 13.91 -28.29 6.04
CA MET A 178 13.83 -29.66 5.53
C MET A 178 12.61 -29.87 4.62
N ALA A 179 11.47 -29.24 4.91
CA ALA A 179 10.29 -29.28 4.04
C ALA A 179 10.57 -28.66 2.67
N LEU A 180 11.38 -27.59 2.62
CA LEU A 180 11.90 -26.98 1.39
C LEU A 180 13.01 -27.81 0.70
N GLY A 181 13.33 -29.00 1.21
CA GLY A 181 14.38 -29.86 0.67
C GLY A 181 15.81 -29.40 0.97
N LEU A 182 16.01 -28.39 1.83
CA LEU A 182 17.34 -27.88 2.16
C LEU A 182 18.13 -28.88 3.02
N LYS A 183 19.43 -28.96 2.77
CA LYS A 183 20.38 -29.83 3.49
C LYS A 183 21.69 -29.07 3.70
N GLY A 184 22.62 -29.66 4.48
CA GLY A 184 24.01 -29.19 4.55
C GLY A 184 24.17 -27.71 4.91
N GLY A 185 24.90 -26.97 4.07
CA GLY A 185 25.19 -25.55 4.24
C GLY A 185 23.92 -24.71 4.14
N ALA A 186 23.10 -24.98 3.13
CA ALA A 186 21.90 -24.20 2.87
C ALA A 186 20.89 -24.28 4.02
N LEU A 187 20.71 -25.46 4.62
CA LEU A 187 19.83 -25.62 5.79
C LEU A 187 20.33 -24.80 7.01
N LYS A 188 21.65 -24.79 7.24
CA LYS A 188 22.25 -24.01 8.33
C LYS A 188 22.14 -22.51 8.06
N SER A 189 22.37 -22.10 6.81
CA SER A 189 22.26 -20.72 6.34
C SER A 189 20.82 -20.21 6.47
N PHE A 190 19.84 -20.99 5.99
CA PHE A 190 18.41 -20.74 6.14
C PHE A 190 17.99 -20.54 7.60
N GLY A 191 18.40 -21.43 8.50
CA GLY A 191 18.05 -21.31 9.92
C GLY A 191 18.60 -20.04 10.59
N LYS A 192 19.80 -19.57 10.19
CA LYS A 192 20.35 -18.29 10.67
C LYS A 192 19.55 -17.11 10.11
N LEU A 193 19.36 -17.09 8.79
CA LEU A 193 18.59 -16.08 8.08
C LEU A 193 17.20 -15.93 8.69
N LEU A 194 16.49 -17.03 8.94
CA LEU A 194 15.14 -16.99 9.50
C LEU A 194 15.11 -16.45 10.93
N SER A 195 16.16 -16.71 11.72
CA SER A 195 16.29 -16.16 13.08
C SER A 195 16.49 -14.63 13.04
N SER A 196 17.36 -14.17 12.14
CA SER A 196 17.63 -12.74 11.93
C SER A 196 16.39 -12.01 11.41
N MET A 197 15.70 -12.58 10.41
CA MET A 197 14.46 -12.02 9.88
C MET A 197 13.37 -11.93 10.94
N TYR A 198 13.15 -12.99 11.73
CA TYR A 198 12.15 -12.96 12.80
C TYR A 198 12.48 -11.92 13.88
N THR A 199 13.76 -11.82 14.27
CA THR A 199 14.20 -10.82 15.24
C THR A 199 13.94 -9.40 14.72
N MET A 200 14.29 -9.14 13.45
CA MET A 200 14.04 -7.84 12.81
C MET A 200 12.55 -7.56 12.67
N PHE A 201 11.75 -8.53 12.23
CA PHE A 201 10.30 -8.41 12.10
C PHE A 201 9.65 -7.91 13.40
N CYS A 202 10.03 -8.50 14.54
CA CYS A 202 9.51 -8.08 15.84
C CYS A 202 10.11 -6.77 16.35
N ALA A 203 11.41 -6.51 16.09
CA ALA A 203 12.08 -5.31 16.58
C ALA A 203 11.63 -4.04 15.85
N GLU A 204 11.38 -4.14 14.55
CA GLU A 204 10.95 -3.05 13.67
C GLU A 204 9.42 -3.03 13.48
N ASP A 205 8.64 -3.73 14.32
CA ASP A 205 7.16 -3.79 14.21
C ASP A 205 6.64 -3.96 12.77
N CYS A 206 7.26 -4.89 12.04
CA CYS A 206 6.84 -5.19 10.69
C CYS A 206 5.42 -5.75 10.69
N ALA A 207 4.59 -5.27 9.78
CA ALA A 207 3.33 -5.90 9.41
C ALA A 207 3.59 -7.10 8.49
N MET A 208 4.55 -6.97 7.58
CA MET A 208 4.95 -8.01 6.64
C MET A 208 6.43 -7.87 6.27
N VAL A 209 7.12 -9.00 6.13
CA VAL A 209 8.42 -9.11 5.44
C VAL A 209 8.32 -10.26 4.46
N GLU A 210 8.45 -9.99 3.17
CA GLU A 210 8.41 -10.96 2.09
C GLU A 210 9.72 -10.91 1.29
N ILE A 211 10.29 -12.08 1.03
CA ILE A 211 11.49 -12.29 0.23
C ILE A 211 11.10 -13.20 -0.94
N ASN A 212 10.98 -12.60 -2.13
CA ASN A 212 10.59 -13.31 -3.33
C ASN A 212 11.37 -12.81 -4.57
N PRO A 213 12.46 -13.49 -4.98
CA PRO A 213 12.90 -14.81 -4.50
C PRO A 213 13.90 -14.74 -3.33
N LEU A 214 13.82 -15.76 -2.46
CA LEU A 214 14.90 -16.20 -1.60
C LEU A 214 15.75 -17.22 -2.36
N VAL A 215 17.03 -16.94 -2.59
CA VAL A 215 17.88 -17.76 -3.46
C VAL A 215 18.77 -18.69 -2.64
N ARG A 216 18.89 -19.94 -3.08
CA ARG A 216 20.05 -20.78 -2.77
C ARG A 216 21.08 -20.62 -3.87
N THR A 217 22.28 -20.18 -3.50
CA THR A 217 23.37 -19.98 -4.43
C THR A 217 24.09 -21.28 -4.80
N GLY A 218 24.90 -21.27 -5.86
CA GLY A 218 25.80 -22.39 -6.20
C GLY A 218 26.79 -22.77 -5.09
N ALA A 219 27.06 -21.85 -4.14
CA ALA A 219 27.88 -22.08 -2.95
C ALA A 219 27.10 -22.70 -1.78
N ASP A 220 25.84 -23.10 -1.98
CA ASP A 220 24.94 -23.67 -0.97
C ASP A 220 24.65 -22.72 0.21
N GLU A 221 24.59 -21.42 -0.07
CA GLU A 221 24.22 -20.37 0.89
C GLU A 221 22.89 -19.72 0.49
N MET A 222 22.09 -19.30 1.49
CA MET A 222 20.81 -18.62 1.27
C MET A 222 21.00 -17.10 1.23
N VAL A 223 20.39 -16.45 0.25
CA VAL A 223 20.49 -15.00 0.03
C VAL A 223 19.12 -14.42 -0.33
N ALA A 224 18.72 -13.35 0.32
CA ALA A 224 17.52 -12.60 -0.05
C ALA A 224 17.81 -11.75 -1.31
N LEU A 225 17.24 -12.16 -2.45
CA LEU A 225 17.45 -11.48 -3.73
C LEU A 225 16.47 -10.33 -3.97
N ASP A 226 15.30 -10.37 -3.34
CA ASP A 226 14.33 -9.27 -3.31
C ASP A 226 13.76 -9.13 -1.89
N ALA A 227 13.18 -7.98 -1.58
CA ALA A 227 12.55 -7.73 -0.30
C ALA A 227 11.39 -6.75 -0.43
N LYS A 228 10.24 -7.15 0.08
CA LYS A 228 9.08 -6.28 0.30
C LYS A 228 8.79 -6.24 1.80
N ILE A 229 8.92 -5.07 2.40
CA ILE A 229 8.74 -4.87 3.84
C ILE A 229 7.68 -3.80 4.07
N SER A 230 6.77 -4.07 5.00
CA SER A 230 5.80 -3.10 5.48
C SER A 230 5.76 -3.12 7.00
N PHE A 231 5.50 -1.95 7.57
CA PHE A 231 5.43 -1.71 9.01
C PHE A 231 4.00 -1.43 9.48
N ASP A 232 3.71 -1.78 10.74
CA ASP A 232 2.50 -1.35 11.44
C ASP A 232 2.64 0.13 11.84
N GLU A 233 1.90 1.01 11.17
CA GLU A 233 1.92 2.45 11.41
C GLU A 233 1.47 2.82 12.83
N ASN A 234 0.72 1.96 13.50
CA ASN A 234 0.35 2.19 14.90
C ASN A 234 1.58 2.17 15.83
N ALA A 235 2.72 1.64 15.39
CA ALA A 235 3.97 1.62 16.14
C ALA A 235 4.90 2.82 15.82
N GLU A 236 4.51 3.74 14.93
CA GLU A 236 5.32 4.89 14.51
C GLU A 236 5.84 5.73 15.70
N PHE A 237 5.04 5.86 16.76
CA PHE A 237 5.41 6.62 17.97
C PHE A 237 6.71 6.17 18.65
N ARG A 238 7.16 4.92 18.41
CA ARG A 238 8.40 4.36 18.96
C ARG A 238 9.50 4.14 17.92
N HIS A 239 9.26 4.50 16.66
CA HIS A 239 10.17 4.28 15.52
C HIS A 239 10.43 5.57 14.73
N LYS A 240 11.08 6.53 15.39
CA LYS A 240 11.37 7.85 14.77
C LYS A 240 12.23 7.78 13.50
N ASN A 241 12.96 6.69 13.31
CA ASN A 241 13.78 6.44 12.12
C ASN A 241 12.96 6.11 10.87
N TRP A 242 11.65 5.86 11.00
CA TRP A 242 10.79 5.58 9.85
C TRP A 242 10.51 6.79 8.98
N ASP A 243 10.59 8.01 9.54
CA ASP A 243 10.47 9.25 8.77
C ASP A 243 11.49 9.32 7.63
N ASP A 244 12.71 8.81 7.86
CA ASP A 244 13.78 8.75 6.85
C ASP A 244 13.57 7.63 5.82
N LEU A 245 12.65 6.69 6.09
CA LEU A 245 12.33 5.58 5.20
C LEU A 245 11.10 5.88 4.33
N ARG A 246 10.20 6.73 4.79
CA ARG A 246 8.94 7.03 4.10
C ARG A 246 9.19 7.80 2.81
N ASP A 247 8.69 7.27 1.70
CA ASP A 247 8.68 7.96 0.41
C ASP A 247 7.26 8.45 0.08
N LEU A 248 7.00 9.74 0.30
CA LEU A 248 5.71 10.36 -0.02
C LEU A 248 5.41 10.35 -1.52
N SER A 249 6.42 10.23 -2.39
CA SER A 249 6.16 10.12 -3.84
C SER A 249 5.48 8.81 -4.21
N GLU A 250 5.50 7.81 -3.33
CA GLU A 250 4.81 6.54 -3.49
C GLU A 250 3.35 6.57 -3.00
N GLU A 251 2.95 7.60 -2.27
CA GLU A 251 1.58 7.80 -1.76
C GLU A 251 0.79 8.78 -2.64
N GLU A 252 -0.53 8.83 -2.45
CA GLU A 252 -1.39 9.79 -3.15
C GLU A 252 -1.46 11.13 -2.41
N ASP A 253 -1.30 12.25 -3.11
CA ASP A 253 -1.31 13.62 -2.52
C ASP A 253 -2.58 13.94 -1.72
N THR A 254 -3.71 13.33 -2.11
CA THR A 254 -5.00 13.46 -1.40
C THR A 254 -4.99 12.68 -0.09
N GLU A 255 -4.43 11.47 -0.08
CA GLU A 255 -4.31 10.64 1.12
C GLU A 255 -3.31 11.23 2.12
N ILE A 256 -2.20 11.80 1.65
CA ILE A 256 -1.22 12.49 2.49
C ILE A 256 -1.89 13.64 3.26
N ARG A 257 -2.58 14.54 2.56
CA ARG A 257 -3.25 15.69 3.17
C ARG A 257 -4.42 15.29 4.08
N ALA A 258 -5.13 14.22 3.72
CA ALA A 258 -6.14 13.64 4.60
C ALA A 258 -5.49 13.20 5.92
N LYS A 259 -4.40 12.44 5.86
CA LYS A 259 -3.68 11.92 7.03
C LYS A 259 -3.14 13.04 7.92
N GLU A 260 -2.61 14.12 7.35
CA GLU A 260 -2.12 15.30 8.09
C GLU A 260 -3.20 15.97 8.95
N THR A 261 -4.47 15.84 8.57
CA THR A 261 -5.62 16.37 9.31
C THR A 261 -6.37 15.32 10.12
N GLY A 262 -5.81 14.11 10.23
CA GLY A 262 -6.40 12.99 10.96
C GLY A 262 -7.59 12.34 10.24
N LEU A 263 -7.77 12.62 8.95
CA LEU A 263 -8.77 11.98 8.10
C LEU A 263 -8.20 10.69 7.51
N SER A 264 -9.04 9.66 7.35
CA SER A 264 -8.71 8.49 6.55
C SER A 264 -9.42 8.59 5.22
N TYR A 265 -8.69 8.72 4.13
CA TYR A 265 -9.22 8.88 2.77
C TYR A 265 -8.65 7.81 1.85
N VAL A 266 -9.47 7.29 0.93
CA VAL A 266 -9.04 6.45 -0.19
C VAL A 266 -9.85 6.83 -1.41
N LYS A 267 -9.20 7.12 -2.53
CA LYS A 267 -9.86 7.45 -3.81
C LYS A 267 -10.41 6.18 -4.47
N LEU A 268 -11.56 6.30 -5.13
CA LEU A 268 -12.20 5.26 -5.96
C LEU A 268 -12.62 5.87 -7.31
N ASP A 269 -13.03 5.03 -8.26
CA ASP A 269 -13.36 5.46 -9.64
C ASP A 269 -14.81 5.95 -9.84
N GLY A 270 -15.51 6.27 -8.76
CA GLY A 270 -16.92 6.66 -8.80
C GLY A 270 -17.18 8.15 -9.00
N ASN A 271 -18.44 8.54 -8.78
CA ASN A 271 -18.92 9.91 -8.96
C ASN A 271 -19.74 10.46 -7.78
N ILE A 272 -19.94 9.67 -6.72
CA ILE A 272 -20.58 10.11 -5.48
C ILE A 272 -19.55 10.18 -4.37
N GLY A 273 -19.20 11.40 -3.97
CA GLY A 273 -18.32 11.63 -2.83
C GLY A 273 -18.98 11.21 -1.52
N CYS A 274 -18.22 10.62 -0.60
CA CYS A 274 -18.70 10.20 0.71
C CYS A 274 -17.96 10.96 1.81
N LEU A 275 -18.68 11.45 2.82
CA LEU A 275 -18.11 11.97 4.06
C LEU A 275 -18.86 11.35 5.24
N VAL A 276 -18.15 10.53 6.01
CA VAL A 276 -18.77 9.68 7.04
C VAL A 276 -17.90 9.69 8.30
N ASN A 277 -18.51 9.47 9.47
CA ASN A 277 -17.78 9.23 10.70
C ASN A 277 -17.82 7.74 11.11
N GLY A 278 -16.65 7.15 11.28
CA GLY A 278 -16.41 5.75 11.59
C GLY A 278 -16.25 4.88 10.33
N ALA A 279 -15.09 4.21 10.22
CA ALA A 279 -14.72 3.36 9.10
C ALA A 279 -15.79 2.33 8.69
N GLY A 280 -16.43 1.66 9.66
CA GLY A 280 -17.50 0.69 9.39
C GLY A 280 -18.73 1.33 8.73
N LEU A 281 -19.11 2.53 9.15
CA LEU A 281 -20.23 3.26 8.55
C LEU A 281 -19.84 3.85 7.19
N ALA A 282 -18.58 4.26 7.01
CA ALA A 282 -18.06 4.73 5.73
C ALA A 282 -18.14 3.62 4.67
N MET A 283 -17.69 2.40 4.99
CA MET A 283 -17.85 1.21 4.13
C MET A 283 -19.32 0.92 3.83
N ALA A 284 -20.18 0.87 4.85
CA ALA A 284 -21.61 0.63 4.64
C ALA A 284 -22.29 1.71 3.78
N THR A 285 -21.82 2.96 3.86
CA THR A 285 -22.36 4.06 3.05
C THR A 285 -22.02 3.87 1.58
N MET A 286 -20.77 3.49 1.27
CA MET A 286 -20.33 3.16 -0.09
C MET A 286 -21.12 1.96 -0.64
N ASP A 287 -21.28 0.91 0.16
CA ASP A 287 -22.03 -0.29 -0.22
C ASP A 287 -23.50 0.04 -0.53
N VAL A 288 -24.13 0.89 0.27
CA VAL A 288 -25.53 1.29 0.05
C VAL A 288 -25.67 2.20 -1.17
N ILE A 289 -24.71 3.09 -1.45
CA ILE A 289 -24.67 3.84 -2.71
C ILE A 289 -24.64 2.88 -3.90
N LYS A 290 -23.73 1.89 -3.85
CA LYS A 290 -23.60 0.87 -4.89
C LYS A 290 -24.85 0.02 -5.05
N LEU A 291 -25.48 -0.36 -3.94
CA LEU A 291 -26.74 -1.12 -3.90
C LEU A 291 -27.88 -0.40 -4.63
N TYR A 292 -27.91 0.93 -4.55
CA TYR A 292 -28.89 1.77 -5.23
C TYR A 292 -28.43 2.25 -6.63
N GLY A 293 -27.39 1.64 -7.20
CA GLY A 293 -26.96 1.92 -8.58
C GLY A 293 -26.03 3.12 -8.76
N GLY A 294 -25.54 3.70 -7.66
CA GLY A 294 -24.51 4.75 -7.69
C GLY A 294 -23.09 4.19 -7.68
N GLU A 295 -22.12 5.06 -7.94
CA GLU A 295 -20.69 4.71 -7.85
C GLU A 295 -20.00 5.58 -6.80
N PRO A 296 -19.56 5.02 -5.65
CA PRO A 296 -18.84 5.79 -4.65
C PRO A 296 -17.47 6.24 -5.18
N ALA A 297 -17.18 7.55 -5.10
CA ALA A 297 -15.94 8.15 -5.58
C ALA A 297 -14.79 8.06 -4.57
N ASN A 298 -15.10 7.81 -3.30
CA ASN A 298 -14.09 7.72 -2.26
C ASN A 298 -14.62 7.01 -1.01
N PHE A 299 -13.68 6.47 -0.23
CA PHE A 299 -13.84 6.25 1.21
C PHE A 299 -13.34 7.50 1.94
N LEU A 300 -14.09 8.00 2.93
CA LEU A 300 -13.58 9.02 3.85
C LEU A 300 -14.21 8.86 5.24
N ASP A 301 -13.33 8.64 6.24
CA ASP A 301 -13.67 8.66 7.66
C ASP A 301 -13.10 9.92 8.33
N VAL A 302 -13.98 10.78 8.85
CA VAL A 302 -13.61 11.99 9.62
C VAL A 302 -13.33 11.71 11.10
N GLY A 303 -13.56 10.48 11.56
CA GLY A 303 -13.44 10.09 12.96
C GLY A 303 -14.61 10.55 13.83
N GLY A 304 -14.63 10.09 15.09
CA GLY A 304 -15.74 10.31 16.03
C GLY A 304 -15.77 11.69 16.71
N GLY A 305 -14.85 12.59 16.38
CA GLY A 305 -14.69 13.88 17.06
C GLY A 305 -14.33 15.03 16.11
N ALA A 306 -14.71 14.94 14.84
CA ALA A 306 -14.30 15.88 13.81
C ALA A 306 -14.75 17.32 14.12
N ASP A 307 -13.85 18.28 13.91
CA ASP A 307 -14.17 19.71 14.00
C ASP A 307 -14.53 20.32 12.62
N GLU A 308 -14.82 21.62 12.62
CA GLU A 308 -15.20 22.35 11.41
C GLU A 308 -14.07 22.42 10.37
N GLU A 309 -12.80 22.49 10.81
CA GLU A 309 -11.63 22.55 9.92
C GLU A 309 -11.44 21.20 9.22
N GLN A 310 -11.54 20.10 9.96
CA GLN A 310 -11.47 18.74 9.41
C GLN A 310 -12.59 18.48 8.40
N VAL A 311 -13.83 18.93 8.68
CA VAL A 311 -14.95 18.82 7.73
C VAL A 311 -14.67 19.62 6.45
N LYS A 312 -14.15 20.85 6.58
CA LYS A 312 -13.81 21.68 5.42
C LYS A 312 -12.71 21.05 4.56
N THR A 313 -11.66 20.51 5.19
CA THR A 313 -10.60 19.78 4.49
C THR A 313 -11.16 18.55 3.77
N ALA A 314 -12.04 17.78 4.42
CA ALA A 314 -12.69 16.62 3.80
C ALA A 314 -13.45 17.02 2.52
N PHE A 315 -14.25 18.09 2.55
CA PHE A 315 -14.92 18.60 1.36
C PHE A 315 -13.94 19.05 0.27
N SER A 316 -12.86 19.75 0.65
CA SER A 316 -11.83 20.18 -0.30
C SER A 316 -11.22 18.98 -1.04
N ILE A 317 -10.87 17.91 -0.32
CA ILE A 317 -10.28 16.71 -0.89
C ILE A 317 -11.25 16.01 -1.84
N ILE A 318 -12.52 15.84 -1.43
CA ILE A 318 -13.55 15.20 -2.27
C ILE A 318 -13.74 15.96 -3.59
N LEU A 319 -13.72 17.30 -3.54
CA LEU A 319 -14.01 18.14 -4.70
C LEU A 319 -12.84 18.32 -5.68
N GLU A 320 -11.66 17.86 -5.32
CA GLU A 320 -10.53 17.82 -6.25
C GLU A 320 -10.71 16.75 -7.32
N ASP A 321 -11.53 15.73 -7.05
CA ASP A 321 -11.89 14.75 -8.06
C ASP A 321 -12.96 15.32 -9.01
N PRO A 322 -12.61 15.58 -10.29
CA PRO A 322 -13.56 16.14 -11.26
C PRO A 322 -14.71 15.18 -11.60
N ASN A 323 -14.59 13.89 -11.25
CA ASN A 323 -15.63 12.90 -11.47
C ASN A 323 -16.79 13.04 -10.48
N VAL A 324 -16.57 13.67 -9.31
CA VAL A 324 -17.61 13.85 -8.30
C VAL A 324 -18.74 14.74 -8.84
N LYS A 325 -19.96 14.17 -8.88
CA LYS A 325 -21.20 14.82 -9.31
C LYS A 325 -22.19 15.03 -8.17
N GLY A 326 -21.96 14.43 -7.02
CA GLY A 326 -22.80 14.59 -5.83
C GLY A 326 -22.04 14.11 -4.59
N ILE A 327 -22.45 14.58 -3.41
CA ILE A 327 -21.83 14.17 -2.14
C ILE A 327 -22.92 13.66 -1.18
N LEU A 328 -22.66 12.51 -0.56
CA LEU A 328 -23.44 11.97 0.55
C LEU A 328 -22.66 12.15 1.86
N VAL A 329 -23.18 13.01 2.73
CA VAL A 329 -22.74 13.15 4.12
C VAL A 329 -23.60 12.25 4.98
N ASN A 330 -23.01 11.25 5.64
CA ASN A 330 -23.72 10.38 6.56
C ASN A 330 -23.03 10.41 7.92
N ILE A 331 -23.65 11.12 8.87
CA ILE A 331 -23.10 11.30 10.21
C ILE A 331 -24.01 10.71 11.26
N PHE A 332 -23.46 9.77 12.03
CA PHE A 332 -24.08 9.27 13.26
C PHE A 332 -23.43 9.96 14.47
N GLY A 333 -24.12 10.98 14.98
CA GLY A 333 -23.76 11.75 16.16
C GLY A 333 -23.89 10.95 17.46
N GLY A 334 -22.77 10.42 17.93
CA GLY A 334 -22.61 9.95 19.31
C GLY A 334 -22.14 11.11 20.20
N ILE A 335 -20.81 11.19 20.39
CA ILE A 335 -20.14 12.31 21.06
C ILE A 335 -20.29 13.60 20.25
N MET A 336 -20.31 13.48 18.92
CA MET A 336 -20.55 14.62 18.02
C MET A 336 -22.02 15.02 18.03
N ARG A 337 -22.25 16.33 18.12
CA ARG A 337 -23.58 16.93 18.03
C ARG A 337 -23.93 17.28 16.58
N CYS A 338 -25.10 16.85 16.13
CA CYS A 338 -25.58 17.07 14.78
C CYS A 338 -25.72 18.56 14.43
N ASP A 339 -26.00 19.44 15.39
CA ASP A 339 -26.10 20.89 15.14
C ASP A 339 -24.75 21.55 14.83
N ILE A 340 -23.65 21.05 15.43
CA ILE A 340 -22.28 21.51 15.11
C ILE A 340 -21.91 21.08 13.69
N ILE A 341 -22.22 19.82 13.34
CA ILE A 341 -21.94 19.28 12.02
C ILE A 341 -22.74 19.97 10.93
N ALA A 342 -24.03 20.23 11.16
CA ALA A 342 -24.86 20.95 10.22
C ALA A 342 -24.29 22.35 9.91
N ARG A 343 -23.78 23.07 10.93
CA ARG A 343 -23.10 24.35 10.73
C ARG A 343 -21.79 24.20 9.96
N GLY A 344 -20.96 23.20 10.28
CA GLY A 344 -19.72 22.94 9.54
C GLY A 344 -19.95 22.58 8.08
N VAL A 345 -20.99 21.80 7.78
CA VAL A 345 -21.40 21.48 6.41
C VAL A 345 -21.83 22.73 5.64
N ILE A 346 -22.64 23.59 6.25
CA ILE A 346 -23.05 24.87 5.63
C ILE A 346 -21.82 25.75 5.38
N ALA A 347 -20.97 25.94 6.39
CA ALA A 347 -19.76 26.75 6.29
C ALA A 347 -18.81 26.25 5.20
N ALA A 348 -18.59 24.94 5.11
CA ALA A 348 -17.79 24.33 4.05
C ALA A 348 -18.42 24.52 2.66
N THR A 349 -19.74 24.32 2.55
CA THR A 349 -20.50 24.49 1.30
C THR A 349 -20.41 25.93 0.78
N GLU A 350 -20.53 26.93 1.67
CA GLU A 350 -20.40 28.35 1.32
C GLU A 350 -18.96 28.71 0.97
N ALA A 351 -17.99 28.30 1.79
CA ALA A 351 -16.57 28.62 1.60
C ALA A 351 -16.02 28.04 0.29
N LEU A 352 -16.49 26.86 -0.12
CA LEU A 352 -16.06 26.16 -1.32
C LEU A 352 -16.99 26.40 -2.53
N SER A 353 -18.08 27.15 -2.35
CA SER A 353 -19.05 27.45 -3.42
C SER A 353 -19.55 26.19 -4.14
N LEU A 354 -19.96 25.19 -3.37
CA LEU A 354 -20.36 23.87 -3.86
C LEU A 354 -21.44 23.94 -4.94
N GLN A 355 -21.18 23.34 -6.10
CA GLN A 355 -22.13 23.30 -7.22
C GLN A 355 -22.89 21.96 -7.32
N VAL A 356 -22.30 20.89 -6.77
CA VAL A 356 -22.89 19.54 -6.80
C VAL A 356 -23.98 19.40 -5.72
N PRO A 357 -25.02 18.59 -5.94
CA PRO A 357 -25.99 18.26 -4.90
C PRO A 357 -25.34 17.62 -3.69
N LEU A 358 -25.75 18.07 -2.51
CA LEU A 358 -25.33 17.52 -1.23
C LEU A 358 -26.52 16.84 -0.54
N VAL A 359 -26.42 15.54 -0.29
CA VAL A 359 -27.39 14.84 0.57
C VAL A 359 -26.79 14.67 1.95
N VAL A 360 -27.54 15.06 2.99
CA VAL A 360 -27.06 15.02 4.36
C VAL A 360 -27.98 14.19 5.23
N ARG A 361 -27.45 13.09 5.75
CA ARG A 361 -28.13 12.25 6.73
C ARG A 361 -27.47 12.45 8.09
N LEU A 362 -28.25 12.97 9.04
CA LEU A 362 -27.85 13.14 10.44
C LEU A 362 -28.67 12.21 11.32
N ALA A 363 -28.03 11.53 12.27
CA ALA A 363 -28.70 10.79 13.33
C ALA A 363 -27.98 10.99 14.67
N GLY A 364 -28.70 10.92 15.79
CA GLY A 364 -28.10 10.97 17.13
C GLY A 364 -28.29 12.31 17.86
N THR A 365 -27.29 12.74 18.63
CA THR A 365 -27.40 13.89 19.53
C THR A 365 -27.73 15.19 18.78
N ASN A 366 -28.79 15.89 19.19
CA ASN A 366 -29.29 17.13 18.57
C ASN A 366 -29.68 17.02 17.09
N VAL A 367 -30.12 15.84 16.64
CA VAL A 367 -30.52 15.62 15.24
C VAL A 367 -31.60 16.60 14.77
N ASP A 368 -32.62 16.89 15.59
CA ASP A 368 -33.72 17.78 15.20
C ASP A 368 -33.22 19.22 14.97
N GLU A 369 -32.31 19.70 15.82
CA GLU A 369 -31.67 21.01 15.67
C GLU A 369 -30.78 21.04 14.42
N GLY A 370 -29.99 19.98 14.18
CA GLY A 370 -29.17 19.85 12.97
C GLY A 370 -30.01 19.85 11.69
N LYS A 371 -31.12 19.10 11.66
CA LYS A 371 -32.05 19.09 10.53
C LYS A 371 -32.70 20.46 10.32
N ALA A 372 -33.07 21.16 11.39
CA ALA A 372 -33.62 22.52 11.31
C ALA A 372 -32.59 23.52 10.74
N ILE A 373 -31.31 23.41 11.13
CA ILE A 373 -30.22 24.23 10.60
C ILE A 373 -30.05 23.99 9.09
N LEU A 374 -30.02 22.73 8.64
CA LEU A 374 -29.90 22.39 7.22
C LEU A 374 -31.12 22.89 6.42
N ALA A 375 -32.33 22.70 6.93
CA ALA A 375 -33.57 23.10 6.26
C ALA A 375 -33.74 24.63 6.15
N ALA A 376 -33.11 25.41 7.03
CA ALA A 376 -33.10 26.87 6.95
C ALA A 376 -32.11 27.42 5.91
N SER A 377 -31.21 26.57 5.38
CA SER A 377 -30.23 26.96 4.37
C SER A 377 -30.88 27.10 2.99
N THR A 378 -30.40 28.06 2.20
CA THR A 378 -30.77 28.21 0.77
C THR A 378 -29.83 27.45 -0.17
N LEU A 379 -28.89 26.68 0.38
CA LEU A 379 -27.90 25.91 -0.38
C LEU A 379 -28.53 24.63 -0.96
N ASN A 380 -27.87 24.00 -1.92
CA ASN A 380 -28.30 22.77 -2.58
C ASN A 380 -28.10 21.53 -1.66
N ILE A 381 -28.72 21.58 -0.49
CA ILE A 381 -28.59 20.59 0.59
C ILE A 381 -29.93 19.88 0.76
N HIS A 382 -29.89 18.55 0.71
CA HIS A 382 -31.05 17.67 0.76
C HIS A 382 -30.97 16.79 2.01
N PRO A 383 -31.75 17.07 3.06
CA PRO A 383 -31.79 16.21 4.24
C PRO A 383 -32.34 14.82 3.91
N ALA A 384 -31.82 13.78 4.56
CA ALA A 384 -32.34 12.42 4.55
C ALA A 384 -32.53 11.89 5.98
N ASP A 385 -33.56 11.06 6.19
CA ASP A 385 -33.90 10.50 7.50
C ASP A 385 -33.08 9.24 7.80
N ASP A 386 -32.82 8.42 6.80
CA ASP A 386 -32.00 7.22 6.91
C ASP A 386 -31.02 7.05 5.75
N LEU A 387 -30.16 6.03 5.88
CA LEU A 387 -29.07 5.78 4.94
C LEU A 387 -29.59 5.34 3.56
N ALA A 388 -30.69 4.58 3.52
CA ALA A 388 -31.27 4.11 2.27
C ALA A 388 -31.86 5.29 1.49
N GLU A 389 -32.63 6.13 2.16
CA GLU A 389 -33.16 7.35 1.57
C GLU A 389 -32.04 8.29 1.11
N GLY A 390 -30.97 8.44 1.90
CA GLY A 390 -29.82 9.25 1.54
C GLY A 390 -29.14 8.79 0.25
N ALA A 391 -28.92 7.49 0.12
CA ALA A 391 -28.33 6.91 -1.08
C ALA A 391 -29.26 7.03 -2.31
N GLN A 392 -30.54 6.69 -2.18
CA GLN A 392 -31.51 6.83 -3.27
C GLN A 392 -31.59 8.28 -3.77
N LYS A 393 -31.65 9.24 -2.84
CA LYS A 393 -31.68 10.67 -3.17
C LYS A 393 -30.44 11.11 -3.93
N ILE A 394 -29.25 10.76 -3.45
CA ILE A 394 -28.02 11.23 -4.11
C ILE A 394 -27.87 10.63 -5.50
N VAL A 395 -28.21 9.35 -5.68
CA VAL A 395 -28.20 8.67 -6.98
C VAL A 395 -29.18 9.33 -7.94
N ALA A 396 -30.42 9.59 -7.51
CA ALA A 396 -31.42 10.26 -8.33
C ALA A 396 -30.98 11.69 -8.73
N LEU A 397 -30.35 12.43 -7.82
CA LEU A 397 -29.90 13.80 -8.07
C LEU A 397 -28.74 13.90 -9.09
N ILE A 398 -27.91 12.86 -9.20
CA ILE A 398 -26.81 12.83 -10.17
C ILE A 398 -27.16 12.14 -11.50
N GLY A 399 -28.41 11.69 -11.66
CA GLY A 399 -28.91 11.08 -12.90
C GLY A 399 -28.68 9.57 -13.01
N GLY A 400 -28.61 8.84 -11.89
CA GLY A 400 -28.68 7.37 -11.93
C GLY A 400 -30.03 6.90 -12.49
N GLU A 401 -30.01 5.86 -13.34
CA GLU A 401 -31.21 5.27 -13.93
C GLU A 401 -32.09 4.63 -12.82
N GLU A 402 -33.41 4.87 -12.88
CA GLU A 402 -34.43 4.31 -11.97
C GLU A 402 -34.52 2.78 -11.98
#